data_AF-A0A2E5C221-F1
#
_entry.id   AF-A0A2E5C221-F1
#
_cell.length_a   1.000
_cell.length_b   1.000
_cell.length_c   1.000
_cell.angle_alpha   90.00
_cell.angle_beta   90.00
_cell.angle_gamma   90.00
#
_symmetry.space_group_name_H-M   'P 1'
#
loop_
_entity.id
_entity.type
_entity.pdbx_description
1 polymer ?
#
loop_
_entity_poly.entity_id
_entity_poly.type
_entity_poly.pdbx_seq_one_letter_code
_entity_poly.pdbx_strand_id
1 'polypeptide(L)'
;FKKFIASISVLFLLLNFHSVSISQSSEFKQSQMEILPLTSFLFANRDTMRAGWYISPASKNKKNLKSVTKKPEGSLFVQLKPRFNEGEYQLALRVLRGGSHQRTHLREFTGGKPLNHKVYITIPFDFLIGVIQGEAIRSLFPNDRVEAGGWLHQVTYDWETPELIEKVFTNSENYIYPNSIFKQGINFTIPWKSLRSDLELEPLAVRDPLFIRRDDSGLRYAFYRIKHGDTLYSSVIIRFIGEKTHYARSQNASDLLILNGLADARSLSPGQYIKIPLEWIRSEYLHHVPSIYRLTEEKNFKKNIKPKKHKPYNILQNESGKNYKIDTISQR
;
A
#
# COMPACT_ATOMS: atom_id res chain seq x y z
N PHE A 1 -35.31 -80.84 -9.68
CA PHE A 1 -34.51 -79.60 -9.83
C PHE A 1 -35.12 -78.75 -10.95
N LYS A 2 -36.06 -77.85 -10.56
CA LYS A 2 -36.87 -76.95 -11.42
C LYS A 2 -36.06 -75.66 -11.69
N LYS A 3 -35.86 -75.16 -12.91
CA LYS A 3 -36.75 -74.57 -13.94
C LYS A 3 -37.21 -73.11 -13.66
N PHE A 4 -36.84 -72.23 -14.62
CA PHE A 4 -37.61 -71.17 -15.30
C PHE A 4 -37.75 -69.73 -14.73
N ILE A 5 -37.23 -68.78 -15.52
CA ILE A 5 -37.86 -67.63 -16.21
C ILE A 5 -38.74 -66.63 -15.42
N ALA A 6 -38.31 -65.35 -15.53
CA ALA A 6 -39.00 -64.06 -15.63
C ALA A 6 -40.20 -63.70 -14.73
N SER A 7 -40.18 -62.46 -14.21
CA SER A 7 -41.18 -61.42 -14.56
C SER A 7 -41.01 -60.16 -13.69
N ILE A 8 -41.27 -59.02 -14.33
CA ILE A 8 -41.53 -57.71 -13.72
C ILE A 8 -43.02 -57.70 -13.32
N SER A 9 -43.34 -57.33 -12.07
CA SER A 9 -44.61 -56.66 -11.76
C SER A 9 -44.62 -56.02 -10.37
N VAL A 10 -44.96 -54.74 -10.39
CA VAL A 10 -45.35 -53.80 -9.33
C VAL A 10 -46.26 -54.40 -8.25
N LEU A 11 -46.04 -54.04 -6.98
CA LEU A 11 -47.15 -53.90 -6.02
C LEU A 11 -46.87 -52.83 -4.95
N PHE A 12 -47.82 -51.90 -4.88
CA PHE A 12 -48.02 -50.85 -3.88
C PHE A 12 -48.11 -51.40 -2.45
N LEU A 13 -47.51 -50.69 -1.48
CA LEU A 13 -47.98 -50.67 -0.10
C LEU A 13 -47.83 -49.25 0.47
N LEU A 14 -48.97 -48.55 0.49
CA LEU A 14 -49.20 -47.35 1.29
C LEU A 14 -49.32 -47.77 2.76
N LEU A 15 -48.44 -47.23 3.61
CA LEU A 15 -48.75 -47.06 5.03
C LEU A 15 -48.32 -45.66 5.46
N ASN A 16 -49.33 -44.80 5.56
CA ASN A 16 -49.28 -43.57 6.32
C ASN A 16 -49.08 -43.92 7.80
N PHE A 17 -47.99 -43.42 8.41
CA PHE A 17 -48.00 -43.07 9.82
C PHE A 17 -47.39 -41.68 9.98
N HIS A 18 -48.26 -40.74 10.37
CA HIS A 18 -47.85 -39.50 10.98
C HIS A 18 -47.19 -39.82 12.32
N SER A 19 -45.93 -39.45 12.49
CA SER A 19 -45.43 -39.02 13.79
C SER A 19 -44.44 -37.88 13.58
N VAL A 20 -44.87 -36.73 14.10
CA VAL A 20 -44.05 -35.56 14.35
C VAL A 20 -42.90 -35.96 15.26
N SER A 21 -41.67 -35.67 14.84
CA SER A 21 -40.56 -35.49 15.78
C SER A 21 -39.62 -34.43 15.20
N ILE A 22 -39.82 -33.23 15.72
CA ILE A 22 -38.88 -32.12 15.68
C ILE A 22 -37.57 -32.61 16.30
N SER A 23 -36.52 -32.68 15.48
CA SER A 23 -35.15 -32.88 15.95
C SER A 23 -34.34 -31.64 15.60
N GLN A 24 -34.55 -30.64 16.46
CA GLN A 24 -33.68 -29.53 16.84
C GLN A 24 -32.49 -29.20 15.93
N SER A 25 -32.72 -28.14 15.17
CA SER A 25 -31.80 -27.03 14.98
C SER A 25 -31.08 -26.59 16.27
N SER A 26 -29.78 -26.85 16.37
CA SER A 26 -28.78 -26.07 17.12
C SER A 26 -27.44 -26.78 16.97
N GLU A 27 -26.56 -26.37 16.05
CA GLU A 27 -25.32 -25.62 16.33
C GLU A 27 -24.58 -25.61 14.97
N PHE A 28 -24.18 -24.52 14.33
CA PHE A 28 -23.57 -23.29 14.81
C PHE A 28 -24.10 -22.10 13.99
N LYS A 29 -24.67 -21.13 14.71
CA LYS A 29 -24.77 -19.74 14.27
C LYS A 29 -23.35 -19.21 13.98
N GLN A 30 -22.93 -19.24 12.72
CA GLN A 30 -22.02 -18.23 12.20
C GLN A 30 -22.92 -17.17 11.55
N SER A 31 -23.43 -16.31 12.43
CA SER A 31 -24.30 -15.19 12.10
C SER A 31 -23.68 -14.29 11.03
N GLN A 32 -24.34 -14.20 9.88
CA GLN A 32 -24.77 -12.93 9.27
C GLN A 32 -23.92 -11.71 9.65
N MET A 33 -22.76 -11.53 9.01
CA MET A 33 -22.07 -10.25 8.85
C MET A 33 -21.36 -10.26 7.49
N GLU A 34 -22.10 -10.48 6.40
CA GLU A 34 -21.61 -10.11 5.07
C GLU A 34 -22.00 -8.64 4.83
N ILE A 35 -21.01 -7.78 5.07
CA ILE A 35 -21.08 -6.32 5.02
C ILE A 35 -20.68 -5.87 3.61
N LEU A 36 -21.41 -4.92 3.04
CA LEU A 36 -21.20 -4.34 1.69
C LEU A 36 -19.83 -3.61 1.55
N PRO A 37 -19.34 -3.44 0.30
CA PRO A 37 -18.94 -4.48 -0.61
C PRO A 37 -17.57 -5.05 -0.22
N LEU A 38 -17.45 -6.38 -0.33
CA LEU A 38 -16.19 -7.09 -0.25
C LEU A 38 -15.59 -7.15 -1.66
N THR A 39 -14.66 -6.27 -1.97
CA THR A 39 -13.87 -6.41 -3.20
C THR A 39 -12.77 -7.45 -2.98
N SER A 40 -12.29 -8.09 -4.05
CA SER A 40 -11.21 -9.07 -3.98
C SER A 40 -10.06 -8.67 -4.87
N PHE A 41 -8.84 -8.89 -4.39
CA PHE A 41 -7.62 -8.62 -5.15
C PHE A 41 -6.56 -9.68 -4.87
N LEU A 42 -5.62 -9.81 -5.79
CA LEU A 42 -4.52 -10.76 -5.70
C LEU A 42 -3.25 -10.03 -5.29
N PHE A 43 -2.81 -10.22 -4.05
CA PHE A 43 -1.56 -9.64 -3.56
C PHE A 43 -0.37 -10.55 -3.89
N ALA A 44 0.74 -9.95 -4.33
CA ALA A 44 1.99 -10.65 -4.61
C ALA A 44 1.82 -11.85 -5.57
N ASN A 45 0.91 -11.73 -6.55
CA ASN A 45 0.53 -12.75 -7.52
C ASN A 45 0.03 -14.09 -6.95
N ARG A 46 -0.29 -14.16 -5.64
CA ARG A 46 -0.69 -15.44 -5.02
C ARG A 46 -1.66 -15.36 -3.84
N ASP A 47 -1.63 -14.28 -3.08
CA ASP A 47 -2.44 -14.17 -1.86
C ASP A 47 -3.79 -13.54 -2.23
N THR A 48 -4.84 -14.34 -2.30
CA THR A 48 -6.21 -13.81 -2.47
C THR A 48 -6.63 -13.06 -1.21
N MET A 49 -6.81 -11.76 -1.32
CA MET A 49 -7.25 -10.87 -0.25
C MET A 49 -8.60 -10.27 -0.59
N ARG A 50 -9.31 -9.81 0.44
CA ARG A 50 -10.59 -9.10 0.30
C ARG A 50 -10.52 -7.79 1.06
N ALA A 51 -11.02 -6.71 0.51
CA ALA A 51 -11.10 -5.42 1.19
C ALA A 51 -12.56 -4.99 1.35
N GLY A 52 -12.84 -4.22 2.40
CA GLY A 52 -14.17 -3.70 2.66
C GLY A 52 -14.16 -2.70 3.82
N TRP A 53 -15.37 -2.30 4.25
CA TRP A 53 -15.59 -1.26 5.24
C TRP A 53 -16.43 -1.80 6.40
N TYR A 54 -16.17 -1.32 7.61
CA TYR A 54 -17.08 -1.54 8.73
C TYR A 54 -18.28 -0.60 8.60
N ILE A 55 -19.41 -1.12 8.13
CA ILE A 55 -20.68 -0.39 8.11
C ILE A 55 -21.46 -0.79 9.37
N SER A 56 -21.97 0.19 10.13
CA SER A 56 -22.87 -0.13 11.22
C SER A 56 -24.26 -0.40 10.63
N PRO A 57 -24.89 -1.57 10.88
CA PRO A 57 -26.30 -1.73 10.57
C PRO A 57 -27.06 -0.76 11.49
N ALA A 58 -27.70 0.26 10.91
CA ALA A 58 -28.58 1.25 11.53
C ALA A 58 -28.68 1.18 13.08
N SER A 59 -28.04 2.13 13.76
CA SER A 59 -28.09 2.28 15.23
C SER A 59 -29.52 2.22 15.79
N LYS A 60 -29.87 1.10 16.43
CA LYS A 60 -30.74 1.13 17.62
C LYS A 60 -29.85 1.00 18.84
N ASN A 61 -29.58 2.16 19.45
CA ASN A 61 -29.17 2.38 20.83
C ASN A 61 -28.73 1.13 21.62
N LYS A 62 -27.42 0.91 21.73
CA LYS A 62 -26.85 0.23 22.90
C LYS A 62 -25.53 0.88 23.29
N LYS A 63 -25.56 1.55 24.44
CA LYS A 63 -24.36 2.01 25.16
C LYS A 63 -23.59 0.80 25.67
N ASN A 64 -22.27 0.95 25.69
CA ASN A 64 -21.24 0.14 26.37
C ASN A 64 -20.82 -1.19 25.71
N LEU A 65 -19.57 -1.22 25.22
CA LEU A 65 -18.48 -1.95 25.87
C LEU A 65 -17.13 -1.45 25.33
N LYS A 66 -16.19 -1.08 26.21
CA LYS A 66 -14.81 -0.70 25.85
C LYS A 66 -14.06 -1.95 25.38
N SER A 67 -13.96 -2.19 24.08
CA SER A 67 -12.90 -3.01 23.50
C SER A 67 -11.80 -2.08 22.96
N VAL A 68 -10.55 -2.53 23.06
CA VAL A 68 -9.34 -1.83 22.58
C VAL A 68 -9.33 -1.65 21.05
N THR A 69 -10.28 -2.26 20.34
CA THR A 69 -10.53 -2.09 18.91
C THR A 69 -11.86 -1.39 18.69
N LYS A 70 -11.90 -0.06 18.90
CA LYS A 70 -12.96 0.73 18.26
C LYS A 70 -12.82 0.45 16.76
N LYS A 71 -13.83 -0.19 16.17
CA LYS A 71 -14.04 -0.26 14.73
C LYS A 71 -15.01 0.87 14.39
N PRO A 72 -14.55 2.14 14.32
CA PRO A 72 -15.48 3.21 14.02
C PRO A 72 -16.05 2.95 12.64
N GLU A 73 -17.34 3.21 12.51
CA GLU A 73 -18.07 3.16 11.25
C GLU A 73 -17.29 3.88 10.15
N GLY A 74 -17.24 3.29 8.95
CA GLY A 74 -16.43 3.78 7.82
C GLY A 74 -14.96 3.35 7.84
N SER A 75 -14.48 2.60 8.84
CA SER A 75 -13.10 2.10 8.84
C SER A 75 -12.88 0.93 7.87
N LEU A 76 -11.79 0.98 7.11
CA LEU A 76 -11.40 -0.07 6.18
C LEU A 76 -10.80 -1.27 6.90
N PHE A 77 -10.93 -2.44 6.28
CA PHE A 77 -10.22 -3.64 6.66
C PHE A 77 -9.79 -4.43 5.42
N VAL A 78 -8.81 -5.31 5.60
CA VAL A 78 -8.48 -6.36 4.65
C VAL A 78 -8.60 -7.72 5.33
N GLN A 79 -9.24 -8.66 4.64
CA GLN A 79 -9.24 -10.06 4.99
C GLN A 79 -8.19 -10.80 4.17
N LEU A 80 -7.37 -11.58 4.85
CA LEU A 80 -6.37 -12.44 4.23
C LEU A 80 -6.29 -13.78 4.94
N LYS A 81 -5.71 -14.78 4.27
CA LYS A 81 -5.41 -16.06 4.89
C LYS A 81 -3.91 -16.15 5.20
N PRO A 82 -3.53 -16.75 6.34
CA PRO A 82 -2.17 -17.24 6.51
C PRO A 82 -1.82 -18.25 5.40
N ARG A 83 -0.55 -18.31 5.01
CA ARG A 83 -0.08 -19.36 4.10
C ARG A 83 0.10 -20.67 4.86
N PHE A 84 0.21 -21.77 4.12
CA PHE A 84 0.53 -23.06 4.72
C PHE A 84 1.88 -22.98 5.46
N ASN A 85 1.91 -23.46 6.70
CA ASN A 85 3.07 -23.40 7.62
C ASN A 85 3.59 -22.00 7.96
N GLU A 86 2.81 -20.94 7.73
CA GLU A 86 3.20 -19.58 8.10
C GLU A 86 2.92 -19.30 9.59
N GLY A 87 3.98 -19.01 10.35
CA GLY A 87 3.87 -18.62 11.75
C GLY A 87 3.51 -17.14 11.95
N GLU A 88 3.18 -16.75 13.19
CA GLU A 88 2.83 -15.37 13.55
C GLU A 88 3.90 -14.35 13.13
N TYR A 89 5.17 -14.70 13.30
CA TYR A 89 6.29 -13.84 12.91
C TYR A 89 6.29 -13.57 11.41
N GLN A 90 6.20 -14.61 10.60
CA GLN A 90 6.28 -14.52 9.13
C GLN A 90 5.04 -13.83 8.57
N LEU A 91 3.87 -14.13 9.12
CA LEU A 91 2.63 -13.45 8.77
C LEU A 91 2.74 -11.95 9.04
N ALA A 92 3.19 -11.57 10.26
CA ALA A 92 3.37 -10.17 10.63
C ALA A 92 4.37 -9.46 9.72
N LEU A 93 5.53 -10.06 9.47
CA LEU A 93 6.55 -9.54 8.54
C LEU A 93 5.99 -9.33 7.13
N ARG A 94 5.07 -10.19 6.68
CA ARG A 94 4.48 -10.10 5.36
C ARG A 94 3.41 -9.02 5.24
N VAL A 95 2.57 -8.84 6.26
CA VAL A 95 1.31 -8.08 6.10
C VAL A 95 1.21 -6.86 6.99
N LEU A 96 1.91 -6.81 8.12
CA LEU A 96 1.75 -5.74 9.11
C LEU A 96 2.78 -4.63 8.92
N ARG A 97 2.32 -3.38 9.05
CA ARG A 97 3.18 -2.21 9.16
C ARG A 97 4.07 -2.36 10.41
N GLY A 98 5.37 -2.14 10.26
CA GLY A 98 6.33 -2.43 11.32
C GLY A 98 6.69 -3.92 11.43
N GLY A 99 6.23 -4.74 10.49
CA GLY A 99 6.66 -6.12 10.32
C GLY A 99 6.47 -6.99 11.56
N SER A 100 7.52 -7.73 11.91
CA SER A 100 7.49 -8.69 13.02
C SER A 100 7.26 -8.05 14.40
N HIS A 101 7.52 -6.75 14.55
CA HIS A 101 7.30 -6.01 15.79
C HIS A 101 5.83 -6.01 16.24
N GLN A 102 4.90 -6.06 15.27
CA GLN A 102 3.47 -6.01 15.53
C GLN A 102 2.82 -7.39 15.64
N ARG A 103 3.60 -8.47 15.70
CA ARG A 103 3.08 -9.85 15.73
C ARG A 103 2.08 -10.11 16.85
N THR A 104 2.18 -9.40 17.97
CA THR A 104 1.27 -9.55 19.12
C THR A 104 -0.17 -9.18 18.76
N HIS A 105 -0.37 -8.20 17.87
CA HIS A 105 -1.71 -7.81 17.41
C HIS A 105 -2.42 -8.91 16.60
N LEU A 106 -1.68 -9.85 15.99
CA LEU A 106 -2.31 -10.97 15.29
C LEU A 106 -3.22 -11.78 16.21
N ARG A 107 -2.87 -11.91 17.50
CA ARG A 107 -3.70 -12.61 18.49
C ARG A 107 -4.98 -11.85 18.81
N GLU A 108 -4.95 -10.52 18.78
CA GLU A 108 -6.14 -9.70 18.94
C GLU A 108 -7.08 -9.89 17.74
N PHE A 109 -6.53 -9.96 16.53
CA PHE A 109 -7.31 -10.16 15.30
C PHE A 109 -7.90 -11.56 15.17
N THR A 110 -7.26 -12.59 15.73
CA THR A 110 -7.78 -13.96 15.75
C THR A 110 -8.67 -14.26 16.97
N GLY A 111 -8.82 -13.31 17.89
CA GLY A 111 -9.51 -13.53 19.17
C GLY A 111 -8.82 -14.61 20.02
N GLY A 112 -7.48 -14.64 19.99
CA GLY A 112 -6.65 -15.59 20.72
C GLY A 112 -6.52 -16.97 20.09
N LYS A 113 -7.20 -17.24 18.98
CA LYS A 113 -7.13 -18.54 18.29
C LYS A 113 -5.81 -18.67 17.51
N PRO A 114 -5.27 -19.90 17.38
CA PRO A 114 -4.08 -20.14 16.57
C PRO A 114 -4.35 -19.83 15.09
N LEU A 115 -3.29 -19.49 14.36
CA LEU A 115 -3.37 -19.23 12.91
C LEU A 115 -3.88 -20.47 12.17
N ASN A 116 -4.82 -20.26 11.25
CA ASN A 116 -5.37 -21.30 10.40
C ASN A 116 -5.38 -20.82 8.94
N HIS A 117 -4.59 -21.48 8.09
CA HIS A 117 -4.43 -21.12 6.68
C HIS A 117 -5.72 -21.27 5.84
N LYS A 118 -6.76 -21.91 6.37
CA LYS A 118 -8.05 -22.07 5.68
C LYS A 118 -9.02 -20.93 5.95
N VAL A 119 -8.82 -20.16 7.02
CA VAL A 119 -9.75 -19.16 7.54
C VAL A 119 -9.22 -17.75 7.29
N TYR A 120 -10.12 -16.83 6.93
CA TYR A 120 -9.78 -15.42 6.80
C TYR A 120 -9.58 -14.77 8.17
N ILE A 121 -8.49 -14.01 8.28
CA ILE A 121 -8.23 -13.09 9.39
C ILE A 121 -8.58 -11.69 8.88
N THR A 122 -9.36 -10.95 9.66
CA THR A 122 -9.69 -9.55 9.35
C THR A 122 -8.68 -8.65 10.05
N ILE A 123 -7.87 -7.94 9.27
CA ILE A 123 -6.86 -7.01 9.77
C ILE A 123 -7.36 -5.59 9.50
N PRO A 124 -7.40 -4.70 10.52
CA PRO A 124 -7.74 -3.31 10.30
C PRO A 124 -6.75 -2.65 9.35
N PHE A 125 -7.25 -1.80 8.45
CA PHE A 125 -6.45 -1.23 7.36
C PHE A 125 -5.17 -0.55 7.85
N ASP A 126 -5.25 0.26 8.90
CA ASP A 126 -4.14 1.04 9.47
C ASP A 126 -2.95 0.17 9.96
N PHE A 127 -3.17 -1.12 10.19
CA PHE A 127 -2.14 -2.08 10.62
C PHE A 127 -1.40 -2.73 9.46
N LEU A 128 -1.88 -2.61 8.23
CA LEU A 128 -1.30 -3.27 7.07
C LEU A 128 -0.12 -2.48 6.49
N ILE A 129 0.82 -3.17 5.86
CA ILE A 129 1.87 -2.54 5.05
C ILE A 129 1.25 -1.69 3.93
N GLY A 130 1.94 -0.61 3.55
CA GLY A 130 1.41 0.37 2.60
C GLY A 130 1.05 -0.26 1.25
N VAL A 131 1.83 -1.24 0.79
CA VAL A 131 1.58 -1.92 -0.49
C VAL A 131 0.24 -2.68 -0.51
N ILE A 132 -0.12 -3.36 0.58
CA ILE A 132 -1.43 -4.03 0.70
C ILE A 132 -2.54 -2.98 0.77
N GLN A 133 -2.33 -1.90 1.51
CA GLN A 133 -3.27 -0.79 1.59
C GLN A 133 -3.53 -0.18 0.21
N GLY A 134 -2.48 0.05 -0.60
CA GLY A 134 -2.57 0.56 -1.95
C GLY A 134 -3.35 -0.36 -2.90
N GLU A 135 -3.09 -1.68 -2.84
CA GLU A 135 -3.87 -2.66 -3.61
C GLU A 135 -5.35 -2.70 -3.18
N ALA A 136 -5.62 -2.62 -1.87
CA ALA A 136 -6.98 -2.52 -1.37
C ALA A 136 -7.67 -1.23 -1.86
N ILE A 137 -6.99 -0.08 -1.82
CA ILE A 137 -7.49 1.20 -2.35
C ILE A 137 -7.84 1.06 -3.84
N ARG A 138 -6.93 0.56 -4.68
CA ARG A 138 -7.19 0.36 -6.11
C ARG A 138 -8.40 -0.54 -6.36
N SER A 139 -8.58 -1.54 -5.51
CA SER A 139 -9.68 -2.50 -5.61
C SER A 139 -11.02 -1.92 -5.13
N LEU A 140 -10.98 -1.02 -4.15
CA LEU A 140 -12.15 -0.35 -3.58
C LEU A 140 -12.59 0.87 -4.40
N PHE A 141 -11.65 1.57 -5.02
CA PHE A 141 -11.86 2.75 -5.86
C PHE A 141 -11.41 2.48 -7.31
N PRO A 142 -12.16 1.67 -8.07
CA PRO A 142 -11.72 1.18 -9.38
C PRO A 142 -11.62 2.25 -10.46
N ASN A 143 -12.25 3.41 -10.27
CA ASN A 143 -12.22 4.53 -11.21
C ASN A 143 -11.09 5.53 -10.96
N ASP A 144 -10.39 5.36 -9.83
CA ASP A 144 -9.25 6.17 -9.48
C ASP A 144 -8.05 5.85 -10.38
N ARG A 145 -7.22 6.86 -10.65
CA ARG A 145 -6.06 6.70 -11.55
C ARG A 145 -4.96 7.71 -11.28
N VAL A 146 -3.77 7.39 -11.77
CA VAL A 146 -2.62 8.30 -11.78
C VAL A 146 -2.85 9.41 -12.82
N GLU A 147 -2.59 10.66 -12.43
CA GLU A 147 -2.59 11.85 -13.29
C GLU A 147 -1.33 12.71 -13.05
N ALA A 148 -1.00 13.65 -13.93
CA ALA A 148 0.22 14.45 -13.84
C ALA A 148 0.40 15.14 -12.47
N GLY A 149 -0.67 15.70 -11.90
CA GLY A 149 -0.63 16.45 -10.64
C GLY A 149 -0.86 15.62 -9.37
N GLY A 150 -1.27 14.35 -9.49
CA GLY A 150 -1.71 13.58 -8.34
C GLY A 150 -2.46 12.31 -8.69
N TRP A 151 -3.03 11.72 -7.64
CA TRP A 151 -3.99 10.63 -7.76
C TRP A 151 -5.37 11.22 -8.01
N LEU A 152 -5.92 11.00 -9.20
CA LEU A 152 -7.28 11.42 -9.53
C LEU A 152 -8.25 10.45 -8.90
N HIS A 153 -9.00 10.95 -7.93
CA HIS A 153 -10.03 10.21 -7.22
C HIS A 153 -11.41 10.53 -7.80
N GLN A 154 -12.22 9.50 -8.01
CA GLN A 154 -13.65 9.64 -8.31
C GLN A 154 -14.46 9.14 -7.14
N VAL A 155 -15.33 10.01 -6.61
CA VAL A 155 -16.26 9.66 -5.53
C VAL A 155 -17.12 8.49 -5.98
N THR A 156 -16.82 7.31 -5.44
CA THR A 156 -17.37 6.02 -5.86
C THR A 156 -18.63 5.71 -5.07
N TYR A 157 -18.68 6.07 -3.79
CA TYR A 157 -19.81 5.89 -2.90
C TYR A 157 -20.40 7.21 -2.42
N ASP A 158 -21.70 7.23 -2.18
CA ASP A 158 -22.47 8.41 -1.74
C ASP A 158 -22.20 8.80 -0.27
N TRP A 159 -21.67 7.87 0.52
CA TRP A 159 -21.30 8.07 1.93
C TRP A 159 -19.84 8.46 2.13
N GLU A 160 -19.05 8.63 1.07
CA GLU A 160 -17.66 9.06 1.21
C GLU A 160 -17.56 10.45 1.83
N THR A 161 -16.56 10.65 2.69
CA THR A 161 -16.34 11.91 3.39
C THR A 161 -14.90 12.39 3.21
N PRO A 162 -14.64 13.71 3.38
CA PRO A 162 -13.27 14.22 3.40
C PRO A 162 -12.37 13.49 4.39
N GLU A 163 -12.90 13.19 5.58
CA GLU A 163 -12.14 12.54 6.66
C GLU A 163 -11.73 11.12 6.27
N LEU A 164 -12.59 10.41 5.52
CA LEU A 164 -12.26 9.10 4.97
C LEU A 164 -11.06 9.20 4.01
N ILE A 165 -11.14 10.11 3.04
CA ILE A 165 -10.11 10.26 2.02
C ILE A 165 -8.79 10.71 2.64
N GLU A 166 -8.86 11.67 3.57
CA GLU A 166 -7.69 12.13 4.31
C GLU A 166 -7.03 10.98 5.07
N LYS A 167 -7.82 10.19 5.81
CA LYS A 167 -7.32 9.05 6.58
C LYS A 167 -6.70 7.97 5.68
N VAL A 168 -7.32 7.66 4.55
CA VAL A 168 -6.90 6.54 3.68
C VAL A 168 -5.70 6.91 2.83
N PHE A 169 -5.72 8.09 2.21
CA PHE A 169 -4.78 8.46 1.16
C PHE A 169 -3.61 9.32 1.63
N THR A 170 -3.73 10.06 2.74
CA THR A 170 -2.82 11.18 3.03
C THR A 170 -1.97 11.01 4.30
N ASN A 171 -0.83 11.69 4.34
CA ASN A 171 0.11 11.70 5.47
C ASN A 171 -0.20 12.79 6.52
N SER A 172 -1.11 13.72 6.24
CA SER A 172 -1.29 14.95 7.02
C SER A 172 -2.75 15.36 7.16
N GLU A 173 -3.14 15.79 8.35
CA GLU A 173 -4.45 16.39 8.70
C GLU A 173 -4.70 17.80 8.10
N ASN A 174 -3.95 18.17 7.04
CA ASN A 174 -3.86 19.56 6.57
C ASN A 174 -4.45 19.76 5.17
N TYR A 175 -5.06 18.73 4.56
CA TYR A 175 -5.69 18.88 3.26
C TYR A 175 -7.21 18.80 3.37
N ILE A 176 -7.80 19.98 3.59
CA ILE A 176 -9.25 20.11 3.74
C ILE A 176 -9.89 20.05 2.35
N TYR A 177 -10.56 18.92 2.05
CA TYR A 177 -11.43 18.84 0.89
C TYR A 177 -12.80 19.44 1.23
N PRO A 178 -13.35 20.36 0.42
CA PRO A 178 -14.67 20.92 0.67
C PRO A 178 -15.75 19.84 0.49
N ASN A 179 -16.67 19.70 1.46
CA ASN A 179 -17.75 18.70 1.43
C ASN A 179 -18.57 18.71 0.12
N SER A 180 -18.65 19.85 -0.56
CA SER A 180 -19.41 20.01 -1.81
C SER A 180 -18.95 19.10 -2.95
N ILE A 181 -17.72 18.58 -2.91
CA ILE A 181 -17.17 17.69 -3.95
C ILE A 181 -17.50 16.21 -3.72
N PHE A 182 -18.00 15.84 -2.53
CA PHE A 182 -18.34 14.46 -2.18
C PHE A 182 -19.75 14.10 -2.65
N LYS A 183 -19.96 14.26 -3.96
CA LYS A 183 -21.13 13.74 -4.66
C LYS A 183 -20.66 12.64 -5.59
N GLN A 184 -21.35 11.51 -5.60
CA GLN A 184 -20.97 10.35 -6.40
C GLN A 184 -20.73 10.74 -7.87
N GLY A 185 -19.61 10.26 -8.42
CA GLY A 185 -19.17 10.53 -9.79
C GLY A 185 -18.32 11.78 -9.97
N ILE A 186 -18.24 12.68 -8.99
CA ILE A 186 -17.34 13.84 -9.04
C ILE A 186 -15.89 13.40 -8.93
N ASN A 187 -15.02 14.05 -9.71
CA ASN A 187 -13.58 13.80 -9.70
C ASN A 187 -12.84 14.94 -9.00
N PHE A 188 -11.81 14.61 -8.23
CA PHE A 188 -10.83 15.57 -7.71
C PHE A 188 -9.46 14.95 -7.58
N THR A 189 -8.42 15.76 -7.65
CA THR A 189 -7.03 15.29 -7.58
C THR A 189 -6.50 15.39 -6.16
N ILE A 190 -5.99 14.27 -5.64
CA ILE A 190 -5.19 14.18 -4.42
C ILE A 190 -3.72 14.46 -4.81
N PRO A 191 -3.13 15.60 -4.41
CA PRO A 191 -1.80 15.97 -4.86
C PRO A 191 -0.72 14.99 -4.36
N TRP A 192 0.32 14.74 -5.16
CA TRP A 192 1.42 13.84 -4.78
C TRP A 192 2.06 14.19 -3.42
N LYS A 193 2.23 15.49 -3.15
CA LYS A 193 2.78 16.00 -1.89
C LYS A 193 1.97 15.61 -0.65
N SER A 194 0.69 15.34 -0.81
CA SER A 194 -0.24 14.99 0.26
C SER A 194 -0.42 13.47 0.38
N LEU A 195 -0.22 12.75 -0.73
CA LEU A 195 -0.39 11.31 -0.83
C LEU A 195 0.67 10.58 0.00
N ARG A 196 0.27 9.49 0.64
CA ARG A 196 1.20 8.62 1.34
C ARG A 196 2.04 7.83 0.34
N SER A 197 3.36 7.96 0.44
CA SER A 197 4.32 7.30 -0.46
C SER A 197 4.36 5.78 -0.31
N ASP A 198 4.02 5.25 0.87
CA ASP A 198 4.05 3.81 1.16
C ASP A 198 2.90 3.04 0.50
N LEU A 199 1.83 3.74 0.06
CA LEU A 199 0.71 3.11 -0.64
C LEU A 199 1.09 2.60 -2.04
N GLU A 200 2.28 2.94 -2.54
CA GLU A 200 2.73 2.63 -3.90
C GLU A 200 1.75 3.07 -5.00
N LEU A 201 0.86 4.03 -4.73
CA LEU A 201 -0.04 4.64 -5.70
C LEU A 201 0.72 5.58 -6.65
N GLU A 202 1.82 6.16 -6.16
CA GLU A 202 2.73 6.99 -6.92
C GLU A 202 3.88 6.16 -7.54
N PRO A 203 4.30 6.46 -8.79
CA PRO A 203 5.51 5.87 -9.35
C PRO A 203 6.77 6.47 -8.73
N LEU A 204 7.13 5.99 -7.54
CA LEU A 204 8.38 6.33 -6.88
C LEU A 204 9.56 5.58 -7.50
N ALA A 205 10.71 6.23 -7.53
CA ALA A 205 12.03 5.66 -7.79
C ALA A 205 12.92 5.86 -6.57
N VAL A 206 14.07 5.18 -6.59
CA VAL A 206 15.10 5.28 -5.56
C VAL A 206 16.33 5.94 -6.14
N ARG A 207 17.05 6.69 -5.30
CA ARG A 207 18.35 7.27 -5.64
C ARG A 207 19.45 6.22 -5.57
N ASP A 208 20.53 6.47 -6.31
CA ASP A 208 21.75 5.68 -6.20
C ASP A 208 22.23 5.58 -4.74
N PRO A 209 22.80 4.43 -4.32
CA PRO A 209 23.14 3.25 -5.11
C PRO A 209 22.02 2.18 -5.17
N LEU A 210 20.79 2.54 -4.76
CA LEU A 210 19.65 1.65 -4.82
C LEU A 210 19.07 1.66 -6.25
N PHE A 211 18.39 0.58 -6.62
CA PHE A 211 17.57 0.56 -7.82
C PHE A 211 16.31 -0.28 -7.57
N ILE A 212 15.23 0.01 -8.27
CA ILE A 212 13.97 -0.73 -8.11
C ILE A 212 13.93 -1.93 -9.04
N ARG A 213 13.54 -3.10 -8.53
CA ARG A 213 13.09 -4.24 -9.33
C ARG A 213 11.83 -4.85 -8.73
N ARG A 214 11.12 -5.62 -9.55
CA ARG A 214 10.10 -6.55 -9.06
C ARG A 214 10.77 -7.88 -8.72
N ASP A 215 10.33 -8.51 -7.64
CA ASP A 215 10.70 -9.90 -7.36
C ASP A 215 9.76 -10.88 -8.07
N ASP A 216 9.95 -12.17 -7.83
CA ASP A 216 9.16 -13.25 -8.45
C ASP A 216 7.66 -13.17 -8.11
N SER A 217 7.31 -12.47 -7.02
CA SER A 217 5.93 -12.22 -6.62
C SER A 217 5.31 -10.99 -7.29
N GLY A 218 6.10 -10.27 -8.10
CA GLY A 218 5.68 -9.05 -8.78
C GLY A 218 5.73 -7.79 -7.91
N LEU A 219 6.09 -7.92 -6.62
CA LEU A 219 6.22 -6.81 -5.68
C LEU A 219 7.50 -6.02 -5.93
N ARG A 220 7.41 -4.70 -5.78
CA ARG A 220 8.54 -3.79 -5.98
C ARG A 220 9.36 -3.69 -4.72
N TYR A 221 10.68 -3.72 -4.89
CA TYR A 221 11.63 -3.55 -3.81
C TYR A 221 12.78 -2.66 -4.26
N ALA A 222 13.39 -1.97 -3.30
CA ALA A 222 14.71 -1.41 -3.49
C ALA A 222 15.75 -2.52 -3.37
N PHE A 223 16.68 -2.58 -4.31
CA PHE A 223 17.79 -3.51 -4.30
C PHE A 223 19.10 -2.75 -4.12
N TYR A 224 19.97 -3.29 -3.26
CA TYR A 224 21.33 -2.82 -3.07
C TYR A 224 22.32 -3.93 -3.42
N ARG A 225 23.38 -3.60 -4.17
CA ARG A 225 24.48 -4.53 -4.44
C ARG A 225 25.54 -4.42 -3.34
N ILE A 226 25.74 -5.48 -2.58
CA ILE A 226 26.76 -5.56 -1.53
C ILE A 226 28.14 -5.32 -2.13
N LYS A 227 28.89 -4.37 -1.58
CA LYS A 227 30.28 -4.08 -1.94
C LYS A 227 31.23 -4.82 -1.02
N HIS A 228 32.51 -4.85 -1.40
CA HIS A 228 33.55 -5.39 -0.53
C HIS A 228 33.61 -4.60 0.79
N GLY A 229 33.58 -5.31 1.93
CA GLY A 229 33.58 -4.72 3.27
C GLY A 229 32.22 -4.21 3.75
N ASP A 230 31.15 -4.32 2.95
CA ASP A 230 29.81 -3.96 3.40
C ASP A 230 29.30 -4.95 4.45
N THR A 231 28.52 -4.45 5.41
CA THR A 231 27.77 -5.28 6.36
C THR A 231 26.28 -4.97 6.25
N LEU A 232 25.43 -5.94 6.57
CA LEU A 232 23.98 -5.71 6.65
C LEU A 232 23.67 -4.54 7.60
N TYR A 233 24.38 -4.49 8.72
CA TYR A 233 24.09 -3.55 9.80
C TYR A 233 24.44 -2.10 9.41
N SER A 234 25.69 -1.84 9.05
CA SER A 234 26.17 -0.48 8.77
C SER A 234 25.81 -0.01 7.36
N SER A 235 26.06 -0.85 6.35
CA SER A 235 25.94 -0.44 4.95
C SER A 235 24.51 -0.44 4.44
N VAL A 236 23.61 -1.23 5.05
CA VAL A 236 22.22 -1.36 4.63
C VAL A 236 21.26 -0.74 5.65
N ILE A 237 21.20 -1.28 6.89
CA ILE A 237 20.17 -0.87 7.86
C ILE A 237 20.36 0.58 8.30
N ILE A 238 21.54 0.94 8.81
CA ILE A 238 21.79 2.31 9.28
C ILE A 238 21.63 3.32 8.13
N ARG A 239 22.18 2.96 6.97
CA ARG A 239 22.24 3.83 5.80
C ARG A 239 20.87 4.07 5.16
N PHE A 240 20.14 3.02 4.83
CA PHE A 240 18.93 3.12 4.01
C PHE A 240 17.63 3.04 4.80
N ILE A 241 17.61 2.41 5.99
CA ILE A 241 16.38 2.26 6.80
C ILE A 241 16.34 3.26 7.94
N GLY A 242 17.45 3.39 8.66
CA GLY A 242 17.69 4.56 9.48
C GLY A 242 17.19 4.58 10.91
N GLU A 243 17.02 3.40 11.49
CA GLU A 243 16.47 3.27 12.82
C GLU A 243 17.49 3.64 13.91
N LYS A 244 17.06 4.44 14.91
CA LYS A 244 17.98 5.02 15.91
C LYS A 244 18.24 4.09 17.10
N THR A 245 17.27 3.27 17.49
CA THR A 245 17.41 2.40 18.66
C THR A 245 18.19 1.14 18.32
N HIS A 246 18.94 0.58 19.28
CA HIS A 246 19.64 -0.69 19.07
C HIS A 246 18.66 -1.85 18.82
N TYR A 247 17.59 -1.93 19.60
CA TYR A 247 16.58 -2.97 19.50
C TYR A 247 15.93 -3.03 18.12
N ALA A 248 15.42 -1.91 17.61
CA ALA A 248 14.76 -1.89 16.32
C ALA A 248 15.74 -2.09 15.15
N ARG A 249 17.01 -1.68 15.27
CA ARG A 249 18.05 -2.05 14.30
C ARG A 249 18.30 -3.55 14.24
N SER A 250 18.41 -4.22 15.38
CA SER A 250 18.63 -5.67 15.41
C SER A 250 17.45 -6.44 14.84
N GLN A 251 16.22 -6.01 15.13
CA GLN A 251 15.03 -6.64 14.59
C GLN A 251 14.89 -6.41 13.07
N ASN A 252 15.14 -5.19 12.58
CA ASN A 252 15.21 -4.89 11.14
C ASN A 252 16.25 -5.77 10.44
N ALA A 253 17.36 -6.08 11.10
CA ALA A 253 18.36 -7.01 10.58
C ALA A 253 17.79 -8.42 10.45
N SER A 254 17.17 -8.95 11.50
CA SER A 254 16.51 -10.26 11.48
C SER A 254 15.43 -10.35 10.41
N ASP A 255 14.62 -9.30 10.27
CA ASP A 255 13.57 -9.25 9.27
C ASP A 255 14.13 -9.19 7.84
N LEU A 256 15.19 -8.41 7.59
CA LEU A 256 15.87 -8.40 6.30
C LEU A 256 16.51 -9.74 5.97
N LEU A 257 17.10 -10.43 6.95
CA LEU A 257 17.67 -11.76 6.74
C LEU A 257 16.61 -12.74 6.26
N ILE A 258 15.47 -12.81 6.97
CA ILE A 258 14.34 -13.68 6.60
C ILE A 258 13.79 -13.29 5.22
N LEU A 259 13.61 -12.00 4.95
CA LEU A 259 13.11 -11.50 3.68
C LEU A 259 14.00 -11.89 2.49
N ASN A 260 15.32 -11.99 2.72
CA ASN A 260 16.32 -12.32 1.72
C ASN A 260 16.72 -13.80 1.73
N GLY A 261 16.08 -14.64 2.55
CA GLY A 261 16.39 -16.06 2.65
C GLY A 261 17.79 -16.34 3.22
N LEU A 262 18.31 -15.46 4.07
CA LEU A 262 19.62 -15.56 4.67
C LEU A 262 19.53 -16.07 6.10
N ALA A 263 20.39 -17.04 6.44
CA ALA A 263 20.46 -17.57 7.81
C ALA A 263 21.20 -16.62 8.76
N ASP A 264 22.23 -15.93 8.27
CA ASP A 264 23.09 -15.04 9.05
C ASP A 264 23.58 -13.88 8.16
N ALA A 265 23.73 -12.69 8.75
CA ALA A 265 24.34 -11.54 8.09
C ALA A 265 25.78 -11.81 7.61
N ARG A 266 26.50 -12.74 8.24
CA ARG A 266 27.84 -13.18 7.80
C ARG A 266 27.83 -13.94 6.47
N SER A 267 26.68 -14.44 6.03
CA SER A 267 26.56 -15.12 4.74
C SER A 267 26.55 -14.17 3.54
N LEU A 268 26.53 -12.85 3.79
CA LEU A 268 26.54 -11.84 2.75
C LEU A 268 27.84 -11.87 1.96
N SER A 269 27.70 -12.03 0.64
CA SER A 269 28.83 -12.06 -0.28
C SER A 269 28.91 -10.77 -1.11
N PRO A 270 30.11 -10.25 -1.41
CA PRO A 270 30.26 -9.14 -2.35
C PRO A 270 29.60 -9.46 -3.69
N GLY A 271 28.89 -8.48 -4.24
CA GLY A 271 28.14 -8.59 -5.49
C GLY A 271 26.73 -9.13 -5.34
N GLN A 272 26.38 -9.75 -4.19
CA GLN A 272 25.02 -10.18 -3.87
C GLN A 272 24.08 -8.98 -3.78
N TYR A 273 22.82 -9.17 -4.18
CA TYR A 273 21.78 -8.15 -4.02
C TYR A 273 20.98 -8.39 -2.75
N ILE A 274 20.72 -7.32 -2.01
CA ILE A 274 19.79 -7.30 -0.88
C ILE A 274 18.52 -6.57 -1.28
N LYS A 275 17.40 -7.25 -1.09
CA LYS A 275 16.03 -6.76 -1.25
C LYS A 275 15.58 -6.03 0.02
N ILE A 276 15.08 -4.82 -0.14
CA ILE A 276 14.62 -3.93 0.94
C ILE A 276 13.22 -3.41 0.58
N PRO A 277 12.21 -3.54 1.48
CA PRO A 277 10.87 -2.97 1.26
C PRO A 277 10.95 -1.46 1.02
N LEU A 278 10.20 -0.96 0.02
CA LEU A 278 10.22 0.47 -0.31
C LEU A 278 9.75 1.35 0.85
N GLU A 279 8.76 0.87 1.62
CA GLU A 279 8.27 1.53 2.83
C GLU A 279 9.31 1.64 3.96
N TRP A 280 10.39 0.87 3.92
CA TRP A 280 11.47 0.96 4.91
C TRP A 280 12.58 1.90 4.49
N ILE A 281 12.61 2.30 3.21
CA ILE A 281 13.62 3.20 2.70
C ILE A 281 13.35 4.61 3.22
N ARG A 282 14.38 5.23 3.80
CA ARG A 282 14.30 6.63 4.22
C ARG A 282 13.93 7.53 3.04
N SER A 283 13.16 8.57 3.31
CA SER A 283 12.66 9.51 2.30
C SER A 283 13.76 10.18 1.48
N GLU A 284 14.97 10.37 2.02
CA GLU A 284 16.07 11.00 1.26
C GLU A 284 16.52 10.16 0.06
N TYR A 285 16.28 8.85 0.09
CA TYR A 285 16.58 7.94 -1.01
C TYR A 285 15.39 7.73 -1.95
N LEU A 286 14.22 8.32 -1.68
CA LEU A 286 13.04 8.24 -2.55
C LEU A 286 12.92 9.50 -3.41
N HIS A 287 12.47 9.35 -4.65
CA HIS A 287 12.11 10.48 -5.52
C HIS A 287 11.05 10.07 -6.55
N HIS A 288 10.38 11.04 -7.15
CA HIS A 288 9.30 10.78 -8.11
C HIS A 288 9.90 10.44 -9.48
N VAL A 289 9.19 9.65 -10.30
CA VAL A 289 9.60 9.32 -11.68
C VAL A 289 8.94 10.30 -12.66
N PRO A 290 9.67 11.26 -13.25
CA PRO A 290 9.08 12.31 -14.08
C PRO A 290 8.37 11.80 -15.34
N SER A 291 8.82 10.66 -15.89
CA SER A 291 8.45 10.18 -17.23
C SER A 291 7.03 9.63 -17.35
N ILE A 292 6.36 9.33 -16.23
CA ILE A 292 4.98 8.80 -16.23
C ILE A 292 3.94 9.94 -16.30
N TYR A 293 4.32 11.16 -15.92
CA TYR A 293 3.44 12.33 -15.92
C TYR A 293 3.32 13.00 -17.30
N ARG A 294 3.39 12.23 -18.39
CA ARG A 294 3.58 12.71 -19.78
C ARG A 294 2.70 13.94 -20.04
N LEU A 295 3.36 15.09 -20.07
CA LEU A 295 2.82 16.43 -20.24
C LEU A 295 1.95 16.48 -21.49
N THR A 296 0.65 16.67 -21.32
CA THR A 296 -0.26 17.04 -22.42
C THR A 296 0.00 18.48 -22.90
N GLU A 297 0.73 19.28 -22.13
CA GLU A 297 0.98 20.70 -22.40
C GLU A 297 2.10 20.98 -23.42
N GLU A 298 3.02 20.04 -23.69
CA GLU A 298 4.13 20.28 -24.63
C GLU A 298 3.70 20.43 -26.09
N LYS A 299 2.45 20.12 -26.44
CA LYS A 299 1.92 20.36 -27.80
C LYS A 299 1.55 21.82 -28.08
N ASN A 300 1.37 22.65 -27.05
CA ASN A 300 0.96 24.05 -27.25
C ASN A 300 2.13 25.04 -27.27
N PHE A 301 3.26 24.73 -26.65
CA PHE A 301 4.45 25.62 -26.67
C PHE A 301 5.26 25.57 -27.96
N LYS A 302 5.18 24.49 -28.75
CA LYS A 302 5.93 24.37 -30.01
C LYS A 302 5.25 24.99 -31.23
N LYS A 303 4.05 25.57 -31.10
CA LYS A 303 3.33 26.21 -32.22
C LYS A 303 3.55 27.72 -32.36
N ASN A 304 4.19 28.38 -31.38
CA ASN A 304 4.33 29.84 -31.35
C ASN A 304 5.78 30.34 -31.17
N ILE A 305 6.73 29.80 -31.94
CA ILE A 305 8.04 30.45 -32.10
C ILE A 305 8.32 30.57 -33.61
N LYS A 306 8.05 31.78 -34.15
CA LYS A 306 8.50 32.16 -35.49
C LYS A 306 10.03 32.22 -35.51
N PRO A 307 10.71 31.72 -36.56
CA PRO A 307 12.16 31.73 -36.61
C PRO A 307 12.69 33.15 -36.82
N LYS A 308 13.48 33.66 -35.87
CA LYS A 308 14.26 34.89 -36.06
C LYS A 308 15.40 34.61 -37.05
N LYS A 309 15.41 35.34 -38.16
CA LYS A 309 16.50 35.36 -39.14
C LYS A 309 17.75 35.98 -38.49
N HIS A 310 18.87 35.26 -38.54
CA HIS A 310 20.19 35.81 -38.26
C HIS A 310 20.71 36.68 -39.42
N LYS A 311 21.27 37.84 -39.10
CA LYS A 311 22.30 38.54 -39.90
C LYS A 311 23.29 39.25 -38.96
N PRO A 312 24.54 39.49 -39.40
CA PRO A 312 25.75 39.30 -38.58
C PRO A 312 26.35 40.59 -38.00
N TYR A 313 27.30 40.40 -37.09
CA TYR A 313 28.06 41.39 -36.32
C TYR A 313 29.21 42.03 -37.13
N ASN A 314 29.46 43.32 -36.92
CA ASN A 314 30.66 44.14 -37.22
C ASN A 314 30.35 45.57 -36.70
N ILE A 315 31.20 46.44 -36.12
CA ILE A 315 32.67 46.56 -35.95
C ILE A 315 32.95 47.76 -34.98
N LEU A 316 33.99 47.63 -34.15
CA LEU A 316 34.96 48.60 -33.55
C LEU A 316 34.59 49.89 -32.74
N GLN A 317 35.08 49.88 -31.48
CA GLN A 317 35.96 50.82 -30.75
C GLN A 317 35.54 52.21 -30.19
N ASN A 318 35.84 52.31 -28.88
CA ASN A 318 36.01 53.44 -27.94
C ASN A 318 36.46 54.81 -28.47
N GLU A 319 35.90 55.87 -27.88
CA GLU A 319 36.64 57.08 -27.46
C GLU A 319 35.98 57.71 -26.21
N SER A 320 36.72 57.84 -25.11
CA SER A 320 36.54 58.98 -24.21
C SER A 320 37.87 59.33 -23.54
N GLY A 321 38.32 60.55 -23.83
CA GLY A 321 39.48 61.19 -23.22
C GLY A 321 39.26 62.70 -23.28
N LYS A 322 39.08 63.31 -22.11
CA LYS A 322 39.29 64.75 -21.93
C LYS A 322 40.15 64.94 -20.67
N ASN A 323 41.34 65.50 -20.90
CA ASN A 323 42.25 66.09 -19.90
C ASN A 323 41.51 67.18 -19.09
N TYR A 324 41.90 67.56 -17.87
CA TYR A 324 43.11 68.35 -17.55
C TYR A 324 43.58 68.18 -16.08
N LYS A 325 44.91 68.24 -15.88
CA LYS A 325 45.64 68.50 -14.61
C LYS A 325 45.53 70.00 -14.24
N ILE A 326 45.70 70.48 -13.00
CA ILE A 326 46.98 70.65 -12.26
C ILE A 326 46.70 71.02 -10.78
N ASP A 327 47.46 70.36 -9.88
CA ASP A 327 48.09 70.69 -8.57
C ASP A 327 47.40 71.61 -7.53
N THR A 328 47.44 71.38 -6.20
CA THR A 328 48.66 71.28 -5.35
C THR A 328 48.33 70.90 -3.87
N ILE A 329 49.34 70.35 -3.18
CA ILE A 329 49.69 70.44 -1.73
C ILE A 329 49.06 69.46 -0.69
N SER A 330 49.99 68.91 0.10
CA SER A 330 49.89 67.98 1.23
C SER A 330 49.72 68.68 2.58
N GLN A 331 48.99 68.04 3.51
CA GLN A 331 49.31 67.79 4.94
C GLN A 331 48.05 67.75 5.82
N ARG A 332 47.64 66.56 6.27
CA ARG A 332 47.89 66.03 7.62
C ARG A 332 47.32 64.61 7.73
#